data_AF-A0A4Z1A8T9-F1
#
_entry.id   AF-A0A4Z1A8T9-F1
#
_cell.length_a   1.000
_cell.length_b   1.000
_cell.length_c   1.000
_cell.angle_alpha   90.00
_cell.angle_beta   90.00
_cell.angle_gamma   90.00
#
_symmetry.space_group_name_H-M   'P 1'
#
loop_
_entity.id
_entity.type
_entity.pdbx_description
1 polymer ?
#
loop_
_entity_poly.entity_id
_entity_poly.type
_entity_poly.pdbx_seq_one_letter_code
_entity_poly.pdbx_strand_id
1 'polypeptide(L)'
;MRHIRFLLLILLTSCTTVGFHRSSVRDTYEYGKMKFIRVCVWKDENVSKERMDYLFDSWNEELVLYNLQAKVAQVKDWQRPGWTGKAIMEELYKAELPDGCDRILALAGVRFSDIAYEFASYILALFFIPTFEVLGAVDSPTGTRGFVLAHTASLGHLLVGGAANTIVHEGYHLLGCGHAFYLSECYGQIKELKTTSEIAGDSFFPATYPGGGFITSRKQLNYFFLGR
;
A
#
# COMPACT_ATOMS: atom_id res chain seq x y z
N MET A 1 21.73 34.06 -21.19
CA MET A 1 20.59 33.12 -21.16
C MET A 1 21.10 31.70 -20.98
N ARG A 2 21.33 31.24 -19.74
CA ARG A 2 21.92 29.90 -19.50
C ARG A 2 21.55 29.30 -18.15
N HIS A 3 20.31 29.46 -17.67
CA HIS A 3 19.91 28.84 -16.39
C HIS A 3 18.51 28.18 -16.38
N ILE A 4 17.78 28.18 -17.50
CA ILE A 4 16.46 27.51 -17.60
C ILE A 4 16.65 26.11 -18.20
N ARG A 5 17.30 25.20 -17.48
CA ARG A 5 17.32 23.76 -17.84
C ARG A 5 17.24 22.79 -16.65
N PHE A 6 17.18 23.29 -15.41
CA PHE A 6 17.23 22.42 -14.22
C PHE A 6 15.93 22.38 -13.39
N LEU A 7 14.84 23.01 -13.84
CA LEU A 7 13.60 23.05 -13.06
C LEU A 7 12.60 21.91 -13.33
N LEU A 8 12.91 20.97 -14.22
CA LEU A 8 11.96 19.92 -14.62
C LEU A 8 12.19 18.55 -13.94
N LEU A 9 13.15 18.44 -13.03
CA LEU A 9 13.53 17.14 -12.42
C LEU A 9 12.98 16.88 -11.00
N ILE A 10 12.18 17.79 -10.44
CA ILE A 10 11.71 17.70 -9.03
C ILE A 10 10.22 17.33 -8.91
N LEU A 11 9.56 16.96 -10.02
CA LEU A 11 8.11 16.62 -10.01
C LEU A 11 7.80 15.12 -9.84
N LEU A 12 8.78 14.26 -9.54
CA LEU A 12 8.61 12.80 -9.59
C LEU A 12 8.55 12.07 -8.25
N THR A 13 8.69 12.74 -7.10
CA THR A 13 8.92 12.03 -5.82
C THR A 13 7.72 11.90 -4.89
N SER A 14 6.49 12.01 -5.39
CA SER A 14 5.29 11.63 -4.61
C SER A 14 4.01 11.70 -5.46
N CYS A 15 3.88 10.78 -6.42
CA CYS A 15 2.61 10.52 -7.09
C CYS A 15 2.13 9.13 -6.65
N THR A 16 1.04 9.06 -5.89
CA THR A 16 0.30 7.81 -5.65
C THR A 16 -0.52 7.48 -6.90
N THR A 17 0.15 7.26 -8.02
CA THR A 17 -0.48 6.83 -9.27
C THR A 17 -0.20 5.36 -9.46
N VAL A 18 -1.22 4.57 -9.76
CA VAL A 18 -1.04 3.21 -10.26
C VAL A 18 -0.39 3.29 -11.64
N GLY A 19 0.61 2.44 -11.90
CA GLY A 19 1.27 2.37 -13.19
C GLY A 19 0.29 1.95 -14.30
N PHE A 20 0.58 2.30 -15.55
CA PHE A 20 -0.28 1.94 -16.67
C PHE A 20 -0.27 0.43 -16.91
N HIS A 21 -1.48 -0.14 -17.05
CA HIS A 21 -1.62 -1.53 -17.45
C HIS A 21 -1.18 -1.76 -18.89
N ARG A 22 -0.56 -2.92 -19.11
CA ARG A 22 -0.30 -3.47 -20.44
C ARG A 22 -0.88 -4.88 -20.49
N SER A 23 -2.16 -4.99 -20.84
CA SER A 23 -2.88 -6.28 -20.91
C SER A 23 -2.13 -7.30 -21.75
N SER A 24 -1.60 -6.90 -22.91
CA SER A 24 -0.80 -7.79 -23.77
C SER A 24 0.45 -8.38 -23.12
N VAL A 25 0.98 -7.76 -22.06
CA VAL A 25 2.08 -8.33 -21.25
C VAL A 25 1.54 -9.10 -20.06
N ARG A 26 0.50 -8.59 -19.39
CA ARG A 26 -0.13 -9.28 -18.25
C ARG A 26 -0.65 -10.66 -18.65
N ASP A 27 -1.28 -10.74 -19.81
CA ASP A 27 -1.98 -11.93 -20.30
C ASP A 27 -0.99 -13.01 -20.80
N THR A 28 0.32 -12.74 -20.85
CA THR A 28 1.35 -13.76 -21.10
C THR A 28 1.73 -14.55 -19.84
N TYR A 29 1.24 -14.14 -18.66
CA TYR A 29 1.50 -14.82 -17.40
C TYR A 29 0.32 -15.70 -17.00
N GLU A 30 0.62 -16.94 -16.63
CA GLU A 30 -0.33 -17.87 -16.03
C GLU A 30 -0.30 -17.72 -14.50
N TYR A 31 -1.32 -17.10 -13.93
CA TYR A 31 -1.39 -16.86 -12.48
C TYR A 31 -1.91 -18.07 -11.68
N GLY A 32 -2.35 -19.15 -12.32
CA GLY A 32 -2.87 -20.34 -11.62
C GLY A 32 -4.17 -20.06 -10.86
N LYS A 33 -4.45 -20.85 -9.81
CA LYS A 33 -5.73 -20.79 -9.07
C LYS A 33 -5.90 -19.51 -8.26
N MET A 34 -7.15 -19.21 -7.88
CA MET A 34 -7.47 -18.16 -6.92
C MET A 34 -6.70 -18.38 -5.60
N LYS A 35 -6.03 -17.34 -5.12
CA LYS A 35 -5.33 -17.33 -3.83
C LYS A 35 -5.76 -16.11 -3.00
N PHE A 36 -5.68 -16.26 -1.68
CA PHE A 36 -6.11 -15.24 -0.73
C PHE A 36 -4.94 -14.62 0.00
N ILE A 37 -4.97 -13.30 0.16
CA ILE A 37 -4.05 -12.55 1.01
C ILE A 37 -4.84 -12.15 2.24
N ARG A 38 -4.49 -12.67 3.40
CA ARG A 38 -5.19 -12.41 4.66
C ARG A 38 -4.61 -11.15 5.30
N VAL A 39 -5.42 -10.11 5.39
CA VAL A 39 -5.00 -8.80 5.87
C VAL A 39 -5.59 -8.54 7.23
N CYS A 40 -4.72 -8.32 8.22
CA CYS A 40 -5.09 -7.76 9.51
C CYS A 40 -5.22 -6.25 9.36
N VAL A 41 -6.42 -5.72 9.57
CA VAL A 41 -6.71 -4.29 9.39
C VAL A 41 -6.64 -3.58 10.74
N TRP A 42 -5.84 -2.52 10.80
CA TRP A 42 -5.86 -1.57 11.92
C TRP A 42 -6.72 -0.38 11.51
N LYS A 43 -7.96 -0.37 11.98
CA LYS A 43 -8.98 0.58 11.54
C LYS A 43 -9.02 1.75 12.50
N ASP A 44 -8.76 2.97 12.02
CA ASP A 44 -8.99 4.17 12.82
C ASP A 44 -10.47 4.25 13.24
N GLU A 45 -10.74 4.74 14.45
CA GLU A 45 -12.10 4.90 14.97
C GLU A 45 -12.99 5.75 14.04
N ASN A 46 -12.38 6.68 13.29
CA ASN A 46 -13.07 7.54 12.34
C ASN A 46 -13.29 6.88 10.97
N VAL A 47 -12.91 5.61 10.80
CA VAL A 47 -13.17 4.83 9.58
C VAL A 47 -14.31 3.85 9.85
N SER A 48 -15.41 4.04 9.14
CA SER A 48 -16.56 3.14 9.21
C SER A 48 -16.24 1.78 8.59
N LYS A 49 -17.01 0.76 8.96
CA LYS A 49 -16.85 -0.58 8.38
C LYS A 49 -17.14 -0.56 6.87
N GLU A 50 -18.19 0.16 6.47
CA GLU A 50 -18.60 0.31 5.06
C GLU A 50 -17.49 0.95 4.24
N ARG A 51 -16.77 1.92 4.82
CA ARG A 51 -15.63 2.55 4.17
C ARG A 51 -14.46 1.58 4.00
N MET A 52 -14.15 0.79 5.03
CA MET A 52 -13.15 -0.28 4.94
C MET A 52 -13.54 -1.29 3.85
N ASP A 53 -14.78 -1.77 3.85
CA ASP A 53 -15.28 -2.75 2.89
C ASP A 53 -15.14 -2.19 1.46
N TYR A 54 -15.58 -0.96 1.20
CA TYR A 54 -15.43 -0.28 -0.09
C TYR A 54 -13.97 -0.21 -0.59
N LEU A 55 -13.02 0.09 0.30
CA LEU A 55 -11.60 0.15 -0.07
C LEU A 55 -11.08 -1.25 -0.44
N PHE A 56 -11.46 -2.28 0.32
CA PHE A 56 -11.08 -3.66 -0.01
C PHE A 56 -11.76 -4.17 -1.28
N ASP A 57 -12.99 -3.76 -1.56
CA ASP A 57 -13.66 -4.06 -2.83
C ASP A 57 -12.92 -3.42 -4.00
N SER A 58 -12.53 -2.14 -3.88
CA SER A 58 -11.73 -1.43 -4.88
C SER A 58 -10.39 -2.13 -5.13
N TRP A 59 -9.71 -2.60 -4.08
CA TRP A 59 -8.48 -3.37 -4.24
C TRP A 59 -8.75 -4.74 -4.89
N ASN A 60 -9.84 -5.41 -4.54
CA ASN A 60 -10.19 -6.72 -5.09
C ASN A 60 -10.63 -6.68 -6.55
N GLU A 61 -11.23 -5.59 -7.02
CA GLU A 61 -11.48 -5.34 -8.44
C GLU A 61 -10.18 -5.38 -9.26
N GLU A 62 -9.07 -4.93 -8.67
CA GLU A 62 -7.75 -5.02 -9.28
C GLU A 62 -7.14 -6.43 -9.13
N LEU A 63 -7.19 -7.02 -7.94
CA LEU A 63 -6.52 -8.29 -7.65
C LEU A 63 -7.08 -9.48 -8.45
N VAL A 64 -8.35 -9.42 -8.86
CA VAL A 64 -8.97 -10.45 -9.69
C VAL A 64 -8.22 -10.66 -11.01
N LEU A 65 -7.56 -9.62 -11.54
CA LEU A 65 -6.73 -9.68 -12.75
C LEU A 65 -5.57 -10.68 -12.63
N TYR A 66 -5.20 -11.06 -11.41
CA TYR A 66 -4.07 -11.94 -11.10
C TYR A 66 -4.51 -13.23 -10.39
N ASN A 67 -5.81 -13.54 -10.41
CA ASN A 67 -6.38 -14.59 -9.58
C ASN A 67 -5.93 -14.43 -8.11
N LEU A 68 -5.99 -13.21 -7.57
CA LEU A 68 -5.80 -12.89 -6.15
C LEU A 68 -7.05 -12.26 -5.54
N GLN A 69 -7.19 -12.38 -4.22
CA GLN A 69 -8.18 -11.63 -3.45
C GLN A 69 -7.63 -11.31 -2.06
N ALA A 70 -7.71 -10.05 -1.65
CA ALA A 70 -7.46 -9.61 -0.28
C ALA A 70 -8.69 -9.91 0.59
N LYS A 71 -8.46 -10.63 1.69
CA LYS A 71 -9.47 -10.96 2.70
C LYS A 71 -9.12 -10.27 4.00
N VAL A 72 -10.04 -9.49 4.55
CA VAL A 72 -9.93 -8.97 5.92
C VAL A 72 -10.02 -10.16 6.87
N ALA A 73 -8.91 -10.52 7.50
CA ALA A 73 -8.83 -11.67 8.40
C ALA A 73 -9.14 -11.29 9.84
N GLN A 74 -8.68 -10.12 10.27
CA GLN A 74 -8.97 -9.54 11.58
C GLN A 74 -9.07 -8.03 11.44
N VAL A 75 -9.89 -7.42 12.30
CA VAL A 75 -9.97 -5.96 12.44
C VAL A 75 -9.65 -5.60 13.89
N LYS A 76 -8.76 -4.63 14.06
CA LYS A 76 -8.43 -4.02 15.34
C LYS A 76 -8.79 -2.54 15.26
N ASP A 77 -9.61 -2.05 16.18
CA ASP A 77 -9.76 -0.61 16.36
C ASP A 77 -8.43 -0.02 16.86
N TRP A 78 -8.04 1.09 16.27
CA TRP A 78 -6.72 1.65 16.43
C TRP A 78 -6.80 3.17 16.50
N GLN A 79 -6.02 3.76 17.39
CA GLN A 79 -5.86 5.20 17.46
C GLN A 79 -4.56 5.57 16.78
N ARG A 80 -4.63 6.18 15.58
CA ARG A 80 -3.46 6.60 14.81
C ARG A 80 -2.43 7.37 15.68
N PRO A 81 -1.14 6.98 15.67
CA PRO A 81 -0.09 7.68 16.38
C PRO A 81 0.32 8.93 15.60
N GLY A 82 0.47 10.04 16.33
CA GLY A 82 0.91 11.29 15.73
C GLY A 82 0.06 11.75 14.55
N TRP A 83 0.70 12.49 13.63
CA TRP A 83 0.06 13.15 12.50
C TRP A 83 0.77 12.90 11.17
N THR A 84 1.91 12.20 11.15
CA THR A 84 2.68 11.93 9.94
C THR A 84 2.61 10.46 9.54
N GLY A 85 2.70 10.16 8.24
CA GLY A 85 2.81 8.79 7.74
C GLY A 85 4.01 8.04 8.33
N LYS A 86 5.10 8.76 8.64
CA LYS A 86 6.28 8.21 9.34
C LYS A 86 5.92 7.64 10.72
N ALA A 87 5.14 8.36 11.52
CA ALA A 87 4.75 7.90 12.85
C ALA A 87 3.90 6.62 12.78
N ILE A 88 3.02 6.53 11.78
CA ILE A 88 2.22 5.33 11.52
C ILE A 88 3.12 4.14 11.15
N MET A 89 4.02 4.32 10.18
CA MET A 89 4.93 3.25 9.76
C MET A 89 5.87 2.79 10.89
N GLU A 90 6.37 3.71 11.72
CA GLU A 90 7.19 3.36 12.88
C GLU A 90 6.44 2.49 13.91
N GLU A 91 5.14 2.68 14.07
CA GLU A 91 4.32 1.78 14.90
C GLU A 91 4.12 0.42 14.21
N LEU A 92 3.79 0.42 12.92
CA LEU A 92 3.59 -0.80 12.15
C LEU A 92 4.83 -1.69 12.13
N TYR A 93 6.04 -1.11 12.02
CA TYR A 93 7.30 -1.87 12.08
C TYR A 93 7.51 -2.60 13.40
N LYS A 94 6.93 -2.09 14.50
CA LYS A 94 7.02 -2.71 15.83
C LYS A 94 5.89 -3.70 16.09
N ALA A 95 4.91 -3.80 15.19
CA ALA A 95 3.80 -4.72 15.31
C ALA A 95 4.22 -6.16 15.00
N GLU A 96 3.84 -7.08 15.88
CA GLU A 96 3.85 -8.51 15.56
C GLU A 96 2.72 -8.81 14.58
N LEU A 97 3.01 -9.59 13.53
CA LEU A 97 1.97 -10.08 12.63
C LEU A 97 1.07 -11.08 13.37
N PRO A 98 -0.24 -10.80 13.52
CA PRO A 98 -1.14 -11.68 14.24
C PRO A 98 -1.33 -13.04 13.54
N ASP A 99 -1.79 -14.03 14.30
CA ASP A 99 -2.11 -15.35 13.77
C ASP A 99 -3.16 -15.29 12.66
N GLY A 100 -2.96 -16.08 11.60
CA GLY A 100 -3.88 -16.13 10.46
C GLY A 100 -3.82 -14.92 9.52
N CYS A 101 -2.89 -13.97 9.73
CA CYS A 101 -2.64 -12.86 8.82
C CYS A 101 -1.35 -13.04 8.02
N ASP A 102 -1.35 -12.46 6.82
CA ASP A 102 -0.23 -12.37 5.89
C ASP A 102 0.33 -10.95 5.83
N ARG A 103 -0.52 -9.96 6.10
CA ARG A 103 -0.23 -8.52 6.00
C ARG A 103 -0.88 -7.75 7.15
N ILE A 104 -0.32 -6.60 7.51
CA ILE A 104 -0.97 -5.55 8.32
C ILE A 104 -1.22 -4.35 7.42
N LEU A 105 -2.46 -3.87 7.39
CA LEU A 105 -2.83 -2.64 6.69
C LEU A 105 -3.58 -1.71 7.64
N ALA A 106 -3.02 -0.55 7.95
CA ALA A 106 -3.70 0.47 8.72
C ALA A 106 -4.55 1.37 7.82
N LEU A 107 -5.82 1.56 8.19
CA LEU A 107 -6.72 2.51 7.55
C LEU A 107 -6.81 3.76 8.42
N ALA A 108 -6.06 4.78 8.04
CA ALA A 108 -5.99 6.03 8.77
C ALA A 108 -7.17 6.93 8.42
N GLY A 109 -7.97 7.28 9.43
CA GLY A 109 -9.06 8.23 9.31
C GLY A 109 -8.56 9.68 9.21
N VAL A 110 -9.44 10.57 8.74
CA VAL A 110 -9.17 12.01 8.76
C VAL A 110 -9.36 12.53 10.18
N ARG A 111 -8.41 13.32 10.65
CA ARG A 111 -8.50 14.10 11.88
C ARG A 111 -8.67 15.59 11.54
N PHE A 112 -9.20 16.37 12.47
CA PHE A 112 -9.25 17.83 12.35
C PHE A 112 -7.87 18.45 12.06
N SER A 113 -6.79 17.84 12.56
CA SER A 113 -5.42 18.24 12.26
C SER A 113 -5.05 18.07 10.78
N ASP A 114 -5.60 17.05 10.10
CA ASP A 114 -5.35 16.82 8.67
C ASP A 114 -6.07 17.90 7.84
N ILE A 115 -7.28 18.32 8.23
CA ILE A 115 -8.02 19.44 7.62
C ILE A 115 -7.27 20.77 7.83
N ALA A 116 -6.74 21.01 9.04
CA ALA A 116 -5.96 22.21 9.32
C ALA A 116 -4.64 22.24 8.51
N TYR A 117 -3.97 21.09 8.36
CA TYR A 117 -2.78 20.96 7.52
C TYR A 117 -3.10 21.19 6.04
N GLU A 118 -4.25 20.73 5.57
CA GLU A 118 -4.72 20.98 4.21
C GLU A 118 -5.00 22.46 3.96
N PHE A 119 -5.70 23.12 4.90
CA PHE A 119 -5.93 24.56 4.81
C PHE A 119 -4.63 25.37 4.80
N ALA A 120 -3.68 25.00 5.68
CA ALA A 120 -2.34 25.59 5.66
C ALA A 120 -1.63 25.29 4.32
N SER A 121 -1.79 24.09 3.78
CA SER A 121 -1.21 23.71 2.49
C SER A 121 -1.77 24.52 1.32
N TYR A 122 -3.07 24.85 1.34
CA TYR A 122 -3.66 25.75 0.36
C TYR A 122 -3.11 27.17 0.47
N ILE A 123 -2.92 27.69 1.69
CA ILE A 123 -2.27 28.98 1.88
C ILE A 123 -0.85 28.95 1.30
N LEU A 124 -0.08 27.91 1.60
CA LEU A 124 1.28 27.73 1.07
C LEU A 124 1.29 27.63 -0.47
N ALA A 125 0.30 26.94 -1.06
CA ALA A 125 0.15 26.82 -2.50
C ALA A 125 -0.10 28.18 -3.18
N LEU A 126 -0.81 29.12 -2.55
CA LEU A 126 -0.95 30.50 -3.05
C LEU A 126 0.40 31.23 -3.17
N PHE A 127 1.40 30.79 -2.41
CA PHE A 127 2.77 31.29 -2.48
C PHE A 127 3.71 30.39 -3.31
N PHE A 128 3.16 29.46 -4.12
CA PHE A 128 3.91 28.49 -4.91
C PHE A 128 4.86 27.60 -4.09
N ILE A 129 4.57 27.40 -2.79
CA ILE A 129 5.32 26.51 -1.93
C ILE A 129 4.76 25.08 -2.12
N PRO A 130 5.59 24.11 -2.55
CA PRO A 130 5.12 22.74 -2.75
C PRO A 130 4.73 22.11 -1.41
N THR A 131 3.56 21.45 -1.40
CA THR A 131 3.05 20.69 -0.27
C THR A 131 2.92 19.24 -0.71
N PHE A 132 3.47 18.33 0.10
CA PHE A 132 3.53 16.91 -0.24
C PHE A 132 2.68 16.14 0.77
N GLU A 133 1.56 15.61 0.30
CA GLU A 133 0.68 14.77 1.10
C GLU A 133 1.05 13.30 0.90
N VAL A 134 1.36 12.61 2.01
CA VAL A 134 1.60 11.17 1.99
C VAL A 134 0.27 10.45 2.21
N LEU A 135 -0.32 9.96 1.12
CA LEU A 135 -1.65 9.35 1.11
C LEU A 135 -1.63 7.88 1.56
N GLY A 136 -0.47 7.23 1.48
CA GLY A 136 -0.23 5.88 1.92
C GLY A 136 1.26 5.59 1.94
N ALA A 137 1.64 4.46 2.54
CA ALA A 137 2.97 3.90 2.42
C ALA A 137 2.96 2.42 2.79
N VAL A 138 3.86 1.67 2.19
CA VAL A 138 4.12 0.26 2.50
C VAL A 138 5.61 0.08 2.75
N ASP A 139 5.96 -0.87 3.63
CA ASP A 139 7.33 -1.23 3.86
C ASP A 139 7.99 -1.78 2.59
N SER A 140 9.02 -1.10 2.12
CA SER A 140 9.78 -1.52 0.95
C SER A 140 10.50 -2.88 1.11
N PRO A 141 11.00 -3.26 2.31
CA PRO A 141 11.75 -4.51 2.46
C PRO A 141 10.94 -5.78 2.17
N THR A 142 9.68 -5.84 2.63
CA THR A 142 8.89 -7.08 2.62
C THR A 142 7.50 -6.93 1.99
N GLY A 143 6.98 -5.71 1.90
CA GLY A 143 5.61 -5.47 1.44
C GLY A 143 4.56 -6.08 2.38
N THR A 144 4.80 -6.09 3.69
CA THR A 144 3.91 -6.75 4.67
C THR A 144 3.14 -5.82 5.59
N ARG A 145 3.57 -4.57 5.68
CA ARG A 145 3.04 -3.55 6.57
C ARG A 145 2.83 -2.29 5.76
N GLY A 146 1.65 -1.71 5.86
CA GLY A 146 1.41 -0.40 5.27
C GLY A 146 0.24 0.32 5.89
N PHE A 147 0.03 1.55 5.44
CA PHE A 147 -1.17 2.31 5.74
C PHE A 147 -1.69 3.01 4.49
N VAL A 148 -2.99 3.32 4.52
CA VAL A 148 -3.68 4.14 3.54
C VAL A 148 -4.53 5.17 4.30
N LEU A 149 -4.55 6.42 3.83
CA LEU A 149 -5.53 7.40 4.25
C LEU A 149 -6.89 7.00 3.70
N ALA A 150 -7.78 6.59 4.59
CA ALA A 150 -9.05 5.97 4.21
C ALA A 150 -10.04 6.96 3.60
N HIS A 151 -9.88 8.27 3.79
CA HIS A 151 -10.76 9.29 3.21
C HIS A 151 -9.99 10.20 2.27
N THR A 152 -10.70 10.66 1.23
CA THR A 152 -10.21 11.71 0.36
C THR A 152 -10.39 13.04 1.09
N ALA A 153 -9.30 13.53 1.69
CA ALA A 153 -9.30 14.79 2.42
C ALA A 153 -9.04 15.98 1.49
N SER A 154 -8.09 15.84 0.55
CA SER A 154 -7.58 16.97 -0.24
C SER A 154 -7.89 16.93 -1.72
N LEU A 155 -7.73 18.09 -2.38
CA LEU A 155 -7.74 18.20 -3.83
C LEU A 155 -6.65 17.34 -4.49
N GLY A 156 -5.46 17.27 -3.89
CA GLY A 156 -4.36 16.44 -4.40
C GLY A 156 -4.74 14.96 -4.38
N HIS A 157 -5.34 14.50 -3.28
CA HIS A 157 -5.87 13.15 -3.14
C HIS A 157 -6.98 12.87 -4.16
N LEU A 158 -7.85 13.86 -4.45
CA LEU A 158 -8.87 13.73 -5.50
C LEU A 158 -8.28 13.61 -6.91
N LEU A 159 -7.26 14.43 -7.23
CA LEU A 159 -6.61 14.43 -8.55
C LEU A 159 -5.91 13.11 -8.87
N VAL A 160 -5.44 12.39 -7.85
CA VAL A 160 -4.83 11.05 -7.99
C VAL A 160 -5.85 9.92 -7.82
N GLY A 161 -7.16 10.18 -7.88
CA GLY A 161 -8.20 9.14 -7.88
C GLY A 161 -8.75 8.73 -6.50
N GLY A 162 -8.38 9.44 -5.44
CA GLY A 162 -8.91 9.24 -4.09
C GLY A 162 -8.40 7.97 -3.40
N ALA A 163 -8.97 7.67 -2.23
CA ALA A 163 -8.43 6.60 -1.37
C ALA A 163 -8.57 5.20 -1.98
N ALA A 164 -9.53 5.03 -2.92
CA ALA A 164 -9.68 3.81 -3.70
C ALA A 164 -8.44 3.56 -4.59
N ASN A 165 -7.96 4.59 -5.29
CA ASN A 165 -6.75 4.44 -6.09
C ASN A 165 -5.50 4.31 -5.20
N THR A 166 -5.47 4.99 -4.05
CA THR A 166 -4.38 4.85 -3.09
C THR A 166 -4.28 3.43 -2.54
N ILE A 167 -5.38 2.78 -2.15
CA ILE A 167 -5.30 1.38 -1.68
C ILE A 167 -4.90 0.41 -2.79
N VAL A 168 -5.26 0.66 -4.04
CA VAL A 168 -4.77 -0.14 -5.17
C VAL A 168 -3.26 0.04 -5.33
N HIS A 169 -2.77 1.28 -5.30
CA HIS A 169 -1.35 1.60 -5.38
C HIS A 169 -0.53 0.96 -4.25
N GLU A 170 -0.91 1.18 -3.00
CA GLU A 170 -0.26 0.54 -1.85
C GLU A 170 -0.47 -0.97 -1.86
N GLY A 171 -1.60 -1.45 -2.40
CA GLY A 171 -1.88 -2.87 -2.60
C GLY A 171 -0.85 -3.56 -3.49
N TYR A 172 -0.35 -2.90 -4.53
CA TYR A 172 0.77 -3.40 -5.32
C TYR A 172 2.09 -3.44 -4.53
N HIS A 173 2.35 -2.44 -3.69
CA HIS A 173 3.51 -2.47 -2.81
C HIS A 173 3.42 -3.60 -1.76
N LEU A 174 2.21 -3.97 -1.31
CA LEU A 174 2.01 -5.15 -0.45
C LEU A 174 2.27 -6.49 -1.16
N LEU A 175 2.38 -6.46 -2.49
CA LEU A 175 2.82 -7.56 -3.35
C LEU A 175 4.31 -7.44 -3.71
N GLY A 176 5.04 -6.51 -3.11
CA GLY A 176 6.46 -6.29 -3.36
C GLY A 176 6.77 -5.64 -4.71
N CYS A 177 5.77 -5.05 -5.38
CA CYS A 177 6.00 -4.31 -6.60
C CYS A 177 6.62 -2.94 -6.29
N GLY A 178 7.60 -2.51 -7.08
CA GLY A 178 8.18 -1.17 -7.01
C GLY A 178 7.36 -0.11 -7.75
N HIS A 179 7.80 1.14 -7.67
CA HIS A 179 7.26 2.21 -8.52
C HIS A 179 7.77 2.05 -9.96
N ALA A 180 6.84 1.95 -10.90
CA ALA A 180 7.14 1.93 -12.33
C ALA A 180 6.04 2.62 -13.12
N PHE A 181 6.39 3.23 -14.25
CA PHE A 181 5.40 3.84 -15.15
C PHE A 181 4.45 2.79 -15.75
N TYR A 182 4.95 1.57 -16.01
CA TYR A 182 4.17 0.43 -16.46
C TYR A 182 4.22 -0.70 -15.43
N LEU A 183 3.12 -1.42 -15.25
CA LEU A 183 3.03 -2.55 -14.31
C LEU A 183 3.67 -3.85 -14.81
N SER A 184 4.34 -3.83 -15.96
CA SER A 184 4.90 -5.04 -16.59
C SER A 184 5.83 -5.84 -15.70
N GLU A 185 6.70 -5.20 -14.92
CA GLU A 185 7.58 -5.88 -13.97
C GLU A 185 6.80 -6.49 -12.80
N CYS A 186 5.76 -5.78 -12.35
CA CYS A 186 4.90 -6.23 -11.26
C CYS A 186 4.14 -7.53 -11.61
N TYR A 187 3.76 -7.74 -12.87
CA TYR A 187 3.12 -8.99 -13.32
C TYR A 187 3.98 -10.22 -13.03
N GLY A 188 5.28 -10.14 -13.34
CA GLY A 188 6.24 -11.20 -13.04
C GLY A 188 6.37 -11.44 -11.53
N GLN A 189 6.53 -10.36 -10.76
CA GLN A 189 6.60 -10.39 -9.30
C GLN A 189 5.38 -11.09 -8.66
N ILE A 190 4.17 -10.74 -9.10
CA ILE A 190 2.93 -11.34 -8.61
C ILE A 190 2.88 -12.83 -8.95
N LYS A 191 3.25 -13.21 -10.17
CA LYS A 191 3.32 -14.62 -10.58
C LYS A 191 4.29 -15.41 -9.70
N GLU A 192 5.47 -14.85 -9.39
CA GLU A 192 6.46 -15.52 -8.53
C GLU A 192 5.97 -15.70 -7.09
N LEU A 193 5.31 -14.69 -6.52
CA LEU A 193 4.66 -14.80 -5.21
C LEU A 193 3.63 -15.93 -5.19
N LYS A 194 2.82 -16.05 -6.25
CA LYS A 194 1.81 -17.10 -6.35
C LYS A 194 2.42 -18.49 -6.47
N THR A 195 3.42 -18.66 -7.35
CA THR A 195 4.15 -19.93 -7.46
C THR A 195 4.80 -20.31 -6.13
N THR A 196 5.38 -19.34 -5.42
CA THR A 196 5.96 -19.57 -4.10
C THR A 196 4.90 -19.99 -3.08
N SER A 197 3.71 -19.38 -3.11
CA SER A 197 2.58 -19.77 -2.24
C SER A 197 2.13 -21.21 -2.51
N GLU A 198 2.17 -21.67 -3.76
CA GLU A 198 1.82 -23.05 -4.10
C GLU A 198 2.82 -24.06 -3.53
N ILE A 199 4.11 -23.73 -3.54
CA ILE A 199 5.19 -24.58 -3.01
C ILE A 199 5.18 -24.57 -1.47
N ALA A 200 5.05 -23.41 -0.86
CA ALA A 200 5.10 -23.25 0.60
C ALA A 200 3.82 -23.70 1.32
N GLY A 201 2.70 -23.78 0.59
CA GLY A 201 1.38 -24.11 1.13
C GLY A 201 0.56 -22.89 1.54
N ASP A 202 -0.69 -23.14 1.97
CA ASP A 202 -1.69 -22.10 2.19
C ASP A 202 -1.66 -21.47 3.61
N SER A 203 -0.66 -21.82 4.43
CA SER A 203 -0.55 -21.31 5.80
C SER A 203 -0.11 -19.86 5.88
N PHE A 204 0.57 -19.33 4.86
CA PHE A 204 1.06 -17.95 4.76
C PHE A 204 1.22 -17.54 3.30
N PHE A 205 0.69 -16.38 2.91
CA PHE A 205 0.93 -15.81 1.59
C PHE A 205 2.31 -15.14 1.57
N PRO A 206 3.26 -15.59 0.73
CA PRO A 206 4.64 -15.16 0.80
C PRO A 206 4.83 -13.65 0.71
N ALA A 207 5.95 -13.16 1.23
CA ALA A 207 6.35 -11.76 1.20
C ALA A 207 7.76 -11.65 0.60
N THR A 208 8.14 -10.48 0.11
CA THR A 208 9.49 -10.28 -0.44
C THR A 208 10.53 -10.32 0.66
N TYR A 209 11.77 -10.69 0.28
CA TYR A 209 12.93 -10.59 1.16
C TYR A 209 13.98 -9.66 0.52
N PRO A 210 14.57 -8.70 1.26
CA PRO A 210 15.51 -7.73 0.67
C PRO A 210 16.76 -8.34 0.03
N GLY A 211 17.18 -9.52 0.49
CA GLY A 211 18.31 -10.26 -0.06
C GLY A 211 17.98 -11.13 -1.28
N GLY A 212 16.76 -11.02 -1.81
CA GLY A 212 16.22 -11.91 -2.84
C GLY A 212 15.47 -13.10 -2.26
N GLY A 213 14.53 -13.63 -3.05
CA GLY A 213 13.63 -14.70 -2.62
C GLY A 213 12.45 -14.21 -1.78
N PHE A 214 11.86 -15.12 -1.01
CA PHE A 214 10.59 -14.89 -0.31
C PHE A 214 10.62 -15.35 1.14
N ILE A 215 9.95 -14.59 1.99
CA ILE A 215 9.53 -15.00 3.32
C ILE A 215 8.25 -15.83 3.18
N THR A 216 8.25 -17.05 3.72
CA THR A 216 7.15 -18.02 3.52
C THR A 216 6.43 -18.39 4.81
N SER A 217 6.76 -17.74 5.93
CA SER A 217 6.06 -17.96 7.20
C SER A 217 5.98 -16.70 8.05
N ARG A 218 4.92 -16.62 8.85
CA ARG A 218 4.71 -15.58 9.87
C ARG A 218 5.91 -15.47 10.83
N LYS A 219 6.46 -16.61 11.26
CA LYS A 219 7.62 -16.66 12.18
C LYS A 219 8.85 -15.98 11.58
N GLN A 220 9.18 -16.29 10.33
CA GLN A 220 10.30 -15.63 9.64
C GLN A 220 10.08 -14.13 9.50
N LEU A 221 8.84 -13.71 9.19
CA LEU A 221 8.52 -12.30 9.05
C LEU A 221 8.61 -11.55 10.39
N ASN A 222 8.07 -12.13 11.47
CA ASN A 222 8.18 -11.53 12.81
C ASN A 222 9.64 -11.44 13.24
N TYR A 223 10.44 -12.49 12.99
CA TYR A 223 11.87 -12.45 13.23
C TYR A 223 12.58 -11.34 12.44
N PHE A 224 12.21 -11.11 11.17
CA PHE A 224 12.78 -10.03 10.36
C PHE A 224 12.54 -8.64 10.98
N PHE A 225 11.33 -8.35 11.47
CA PHE A 225 11.00 -7.03 12.02
C PHE A 225 11.37 -6.87 13.49
N LEU A 226 11.26 -7.93 14.29
CA LEU A 226 11.30 -7.86 15.75
C LEU A 226 12.51 -8.59 16.36
N GLY A 227 13.25 -9.36 15.56
CA GLY A 227 14.33 -10.21 16.03
C GLY A 227 13.87 -11.39 16.90
N ARG A 228 12.57 -11.68 16.94
CA ARG A 228 11.95 -12.75 17.73
C ARG A 228 10.67 -13.27 17.10
#